data_AF-A0A7W0XGT0-F1
#
_entry.id   AF-A0A7W0XGT0-F1
#
_cell.length_a   1.000
_cell.length_b   1.000
_cell.length_c   1.000
_cell.angle_alpha   90.00
_cell.angle_beta   90.00
_cell.angle_gamma   90.00
#
_symmetry.space_group_name_H-M   'P 1'
#
loop_
_entity.id
_entity.type
_entity.pdbx_description
1 polymer ?
#
loop_
_entity_poly.entity_id
_entity_poly.type
_entity_poly.pdbx_seq_one_letter_code
_entity_poly.pdbx_strand_id
1 'polypeptide(L)' 'MIATLGKETSADQIYDQLKVMLSDVVPDFELRMKSEIAAKINQVKAEKNAVILGHNYMEPALFYSI' A
#
# COMPACT_ATOMS: atom_id res chain seq x y z
N MET A 1 20.20 4.79 6.15
CA MET A 1 18.99 5.52 6.59
C MET A 1 17.86 4.53 6.54
N ILE A 2 17.43 4.05 7.70
CA ILE A 2 16.52 2.92 7.85
C ILE A 2 15.11 3.49 7.70
N ALA A 3 14.42 3.16 6.61
CA ALA A 3 13.09 3.67 6.32
C ALA A 3 12.11 3.22 7.40
N THR A 4 11.37 4.19 7.90
CA THR A 4 10.42 4.16 9.00
C THR A 4 9.23 3.24 8.69
N LEU A 5 9.40 1.92 8.84
CA LEU A 5 8.32 0.92 8.80
C LEU A 5 7.57 0.93 10.14
N GLY A 6 6.68 1.90 10.30
CA GLY A 6 5.86 2.00 11.51
C GLY A 6 4.95 3.21 11.55
N LYS A 7 4.48 3.69 10.40
CA LYS A 7 3.51 4.80 10.35
C LYS A 7 2.21 4.26 9.79
N GLU A 8 1.13 4.43 10.53
CA GLU A 8 -0.23 4.15 10.07
C GLU A 8 -0.47 4.88 8.75
N THR A 9 -0.30 4.19 7.64
CA THR A 9 -0.38 4.77 6.31
C THR A 9 -1.85 4.98 5.98
N SER A 10 -2.33 6.21 6.16
CA SER A 10 -3.69 6.59 5.79
C SER A 10 -3.89 6.36 4.29
N ALA A 11 -5.12 6.02 3.87
CA ALA A 11 -5.41 5.70 2.47
C ALA A 11 -4.93 6.82 1.51
N ASP A 12 -5.08 8.09 1.90
CA ASP A 12 -4.60 9.22 1.09
C ASP A 12 -3.07 9.25 0.93
N GLN A 13 -2.32 8.87 1.96
CA GLN A 13 -0.86 8.80 1.89
C GLN A 13 -0.38 7.65 1.01
N ILE A 14 -1.09 6.52 1.06
CA ILE A 14 -0.85 5.41 0.14
C ILE A 14 -1.21 5.85 -1.28
N TYR A 15 -2.33 6.51 -1.48
CA TYR A 15 -2.75 7.03 -2.78
C TYR A 15 -1.71 7.98 -3.37
N ASP A 16 -1.19 8.94 -2.62
CA ASP A 16 -0.16 9.87 -3.09
C ASP A 16 1.11 9.13 -3.52
N GLN A 17 1.55 8.14 -2.74
CA GLN A 17 2.71 7.30 -3.10
C GLN A 17 2.45 6.48 -4.37
N LEU A 18 1.28 5.84 -4.46
CA LEU A 18 0.90 5.04 -5.62
C LEU A 18 0.73 5.91 -6.87
N LYS A 19 0.20 7.12 -6.73
CA LYS A 19 0.08 8.10 -7.81
C LYS A 19 1.44 8.50 -8.35
N VAL A 20 2.42 8.79 -7.49
CA VAL A 20 3.78 9.11 -7.94
C VAL A 20 4.44 7.93 -8.69
N MET A 21 4.14 6.70 -8.29
CA MET A 21 4.81 5.49 -8.81
C MET A 21 4.11 4.86 -10.02
N LEU A 22 2.78 5.02 -10.14
CA LEU A 22 1.94 4.24 -11.05
C LEU A 22 0.92 5.08 -11.84
N SER A 23 0.92 6.42 -11.73
CA SER A 23 -0.01 7.28 -12.48
C SER A 23 0.02 7.07 -14.00
N ASP A 24 1.17 6.65 -14.53
CA ASP A 24 1.36 6.47 -15.98
C ASP A 24 0.82 5.13 -16.50
N VAL A 25 0.53 4.18 -15.60
CA VAL A 25 0.19 2.79 -15.94
C VAL A 25 -1.19 2.41 -15.41
N VAL A 26 -1.61 2.99 -14.27
CA VAL A 26 -2.84 2.63 -13.56
C VAL A 26 -3.73 3.88 -13.43
N PRO A 27 -5.03 3.79 -13.77
CA PRO A 27 -5.96 4.91 -13.64
C PRO A 27 -6.16 5.39 -12.18
N ASP A 28 -6.43 6.69 -12.01
CA ASP A 28 -6.65 7.31 -10.68
C ASP A 28 -7.71 6.62 -9.81
N PHE A 29 -8.82 6.18 -10.40
CA PHE A 29 -9.89 5.49 -9.65
C PHE A 29 -9.41 4.16 -9.07
N GLU A 30 -8.55 3.46 -9.82
CA GLU A 30 -8.03 2.16 -9.44
C GLU A 30 -6.95 2.32 -8.35
N LEU A 31 -6.10 3.35 -8.45
CA LEU A 31 -5.14 3.71 -7.40
C LEU A 31 -5.84 4.04 -6.08
N ARG A 32 -6.95 4.81 -6.14
CA ARG A 32 -7.71 5.16 -4.93
C ARG A 32 -8.34 3.94 -4.27
N MET A 33 -8.99 3.08 -5.06
CA MET A 33 -9.58 1.84 -4.54
C MET A 33 -8.52 0.93 -3.88
N LYS A 34 -7.33 0.80 -4.49
CA LYS A 34 -6.24 0.00 -3.93
C LYS A 34 -5.63 0.61 -2.68
N SER A 35 -5.53 1.94 -2.61
CA SER A 35 -5.00 2.64 -1.44
C SER A 35 -5.86 2.41 -0.19
N GLU A 36 -7.18 2.40 -0.33
CA GLU A 36 -8.11 2.09 0.76
C GLU A 36 -7.97 0.65 1.26
N ILE A 37 -7.83 -0.29 0.31
CA ILE A 37 -7.62 -1.71 0.62
C ILE A 37 -6.27 -1.92 1.34
N ALA A 38 -5.20 -1.30 0.86
CA ALA A 38 -3.87 -1.39 1.46
C ALA A 38 -3.84 -0.81 2.88
N ALA A 39 -4.50 0.33 3.12
CA ALA A 39 -4.63 0.91 4.45
C ALA A 39 -5.34 -0.06 5.41
N LYS A 40 -6.43 -0.70 4.96
CA LYS A 40 -7.16 -1.70 5.75
C LYS A 40 -6.33 -2.97 6.01
N ILE A 41 -5.54 -3.41 5.04
CA ILE A 41 -4.60 -4.53 5.21
C ILE A 41 -3.55 -4.19 6.26
N ASN A 42 -2.96 -2.99 6.21
CA ASN A 42 -1.98 -2.53 7.19
C ASN A 42 -2.58 -2.43 8.61
N GLN A 43 -3.83 -1.98 8.72
CA GLN A 43 -4.54 -1.99 10.00
C GLN A 43 -4.68 -3.42 10.56
N VAL A 44 -5.19 -4.36 9.75
CA VAL A 44 -5.38 -5.76 10.17
C VAL A 44 -4.04 -6.45 10.45
N LYS A 45 -3.00 -6.12 9.69
CA LYS A 45 -1.62 -6.58 9.89
C LYS A 45 -1.10 -6.16 11.26
N ALA A 46 -1.29 -4.90 11.64
CA ALA A 46 -0.92 -4.37 12.95
C ALA A 46 -1.75 -5.02 14.08
N GLU A 47 -3.07 -5.11 13.91
CA GLU A 47 -3.97 -5.74 14.89
C GLU A 47 -3.62 -7.21 15.15
N LYS A 48 -3.21 -7.95 14.11
CA LYS A 48 -2.88 -9.38 14.20
C LYS A 48 -1.39 -9.66 14.43
N ASN A 49 -0.55 -8.62 14.47
CA ASN A 49 0.91 -8.73 14.46
C ASN A 49 1.42 -9.71 13.36
N ALA A 50 0.79 -9.62 12.18
CA ALA A 50 1.00 -10.56 11.08
C ALA A 50 2.12 -10.08 10.15
N VAL A 51 2.89 -11.03 9.61
CA VAL A 51 3.87 -10.76 8.53
C VAL A 51 3.24 -11.17 7.21
N ILE A 52 3.27 -10.27 6.22
CA ILE A 52 2.75 -10.53 4.88
C ILE A 52 3.88 -11.09 4.03
N LEU A 53 3.74 -12.34 3.58
CA LEU A 53 4.69 -12.97 2.67
C LEU A 53 4.43 -12.47 1.25
N GLY A 54 5.27 -11.55 0.79
CA GLY A 54 5.25 -11.10 -0.61
C GLY A 54 5.55 -12.27 -1.55
N HIS A 55 4.58 -12.64 -2.39
CA HIS A 55 4.79 -13.61 -3.47
C HIS A 55 5.04 -12.88 -4.79
N ASN A 56 5.76 -13.54 -5.70
CA ASN A 56 6.17 -13.03 -7.03
C ASN A 56 5.03 -12.65 -8.00
N TYR A 57 3.77 -12.64 -7.55
CA TYR A 57 2.59 -12.18 -8.29
C TYR A 57 1.85 -11.04 -7.59
N MET A 58 2.47 -10.39 -6.61
CA MET A 58 1.88 -9.19 -6.01
C MET A 58 1.83 -8.06 -7.03
N GLU A 59 0.65 -7.45 -7.13
CA GLU A 59 0.46 -6.26 -7.93
C GLU A 59 1.42 -5.14 -7.44
N PRO A 60 2.07 -4.39 -8.34
CA PRO A 60 2.97 -3.30 -7.97
C PRO A 60 2.39 -2.36 -6.90
N ALA A 61 1.09 -2.04 -7.00
CA ALA A 61 0.43 -1.17 -6.04
C ALA A 61 0.37 -1.76 -4.62
N LEU A 62 0.19 -3.07 -4.47
CA LEU A 62 0.18 -3.73 -3.17
C LEU A 62 1.60 -3.91 -2.61
N PHE A 63 2.59 -4.11 -3.48
CA PHE A 63 3.99 -4.24 -3.07
C PHE A 63 4.56 -2.94 -2.49
N TYR A 64 4.21 -1.78 -3.06
CA TYR A 64 4.70 -0.49 -2.58
C TYR A 64 3.91 0.08 -1.39
N SER A 65 2.77 -0.51 -1.02
CA SER A 65 1.85 0.07 -0.02
C SER A 65 1.77 -0.67 1.32
N ILE A 66 2.46 -1.80 1.51
CA ILE A 66 2.30 -2.74 2.63
C ILE A 66 3.61 -3.06 3.35
#